data_AF-A0A8T0HYR8-F1
#
_entry.id   AF-A0A8T0HYR8-F1
#
_cell.length_a   1.000
_cell.length_b   1.000
_cell.length_c   1.000
_cell.angle_alpha   90.00
_cell.angle_beta   90.00
_cell.angle_gamma   90.00
#
_symmetry.space_group_name_H-M   'P 1'
#
loop_
_entity.id
_entity.type
_entity.pdbx_description
1 polymer ?
#
loop_
_entity_poly.entity_id
_entity_poly.type
_entity_poly.pdbx_seq_one_letter_code
_entity_poly.pdbx_strand_id
1 'polypeptide(L)'
;MESLVTVAGNRICDVVSVAQCSGRNARGARHLSSCSQNQGGWSSTQLFAYTRLFDRKCDKVRSSKVFAISQRESSPAQVLADNERLREIQLVAEAAAAALAIADAEDRLELEKQANLRHGNDKQAIIDAEARLFVQTYARNPVVFKRGVGCKLYDTEGKEYLDLTAGIAVNSLGHGDPTWLRAINEQAANLAHVSNLYHTVPQVKLAERLVNCSFADRVFFANSGTEANEAAIKFARKYQTEMTSRKGDTRWFKFGELRSASELVSFSSGFHGRTLGALALTSKAQYRTPFEPLIPGVHLVEFGDLEATAKVVRRGRTAAVFVEPTQGEGGVHTATAEFLRGLRRLCDEAGALLVFDEVQCGLGRTGLLWAHQAYGVIPDIMTLAKPLAGGLPIGAVLVTEAVASTIAAGDHGSTFAGGPLVCQAALAVLDRIQAPGFLEHVAAKGGMLRSRLREKIGSHPHVKEIRGVGLLVGVELDVPAAPLVEAALKAGLLILTAGNGNVVRLAPPLTISEAELNQAVDILAGCMHSLS
;
A
#
# COMPACT_ATOMS: atom_id res chain seq x y z
N MET A 1 33.41 28.35 -1.83
CA MET A 1 32.22 29.18 -1.48
C MET A 1 32.61 30.58 -1.01
N GLU A 2 33.58 30.74 -0.09
CA GLU A 2 34.02 32.07 0.39
C GLU A 2 34.47 33.03 -0.72
N SER A 3 35.13 32.53 -1.78
CA SER A 3 35.58 33.36 -2.91
C SER A 3 34.43 33.92 -3.76
N LEU A 4 33.36 33.17 -3.98
CA LEU A 4 32.19 33.59 -4.78
C LEU A 4 31.29 34.57 -4.01
N VAL A 5 31.14 34.37 -2.70
CA VAL A 5 30.39 35.28 -1.80
C VAL A 5 31.11 36.62 -1.65
N THR A 6 32.45 36.61 -1.59
CA THR A 6 33.27 37.84 -1.51
C THR A 6 33.19 38.65 -2.81
N VAL A 7 33.22 37.98 -3.98
CA VAL A 7 33.10 38.65 -5.28
C VAL A 7 31.69 39.23 -5.51
N ALA A 8 30.64 38.53 -5.07
CA ALA A 8 29.26 39.03 -5.13
C ALA A 8 29.03 40.22 -4.18
N GLY A 9 29.57 40.15 -2.96
CA GLY A 9 29.48 41.24 -1.98
C GLY A 9 30.17 42.53 -2.43
N ASN A 10 31.37 42.43 -3.00
CA ASN A 10 32.12 43.59 -3.50
C ASN A 10 31.44 44.25 -4.70
N ARG A 11 30.88 43.47 -5.64
CA ARG A 11 30.14 44.02 -6.79
C ARG A 11 28.82 44.70 -6.41
N ILE A 12 28.15 44.25 -5.35
CA ILE A 12 26.93 44.90 -4.82
C ILE A 12 27.27 46.27 -4.19
N CYS A 13 28.40 46.37 -3.49
CA CYS A 13 28.87 47.64 -2.93
C CYS A 13 29.22 48.68 -4.02
N ASP A 14 29.86 48.26 -5.11
CA ASP A 14 30.21 49.14 -6.23
C ASP A 14 28.97 49.73 -6.93
N VAL A 15 27.89 48.95 -7.06
CA VAL A 15 26.64 49.40 -7.69
C VAL A 15 25.86 50.39 -6.80
N VAL A 16 25.91 50.21 -5.47
CA VAL A 16 25.24 51.13 -4.52
C VAL A 16 25.98 52.48 -4.44
N SER A 17 27.30 52.48 -4.58
CA SER A 17 28.14 53.69 -4.69
C SER A 17 27.75 54.56 -5.90
N VAL A 18 27.51 53.94 -7.06
CA VAL A 18 27.14 54.67 -8.29
C VAL A 18 25.71 55.22 -8.23
N ALA A 19 24.78 54.54 -7.54
CA ALA A 19 23.39 54.97 -7.41
C ALA A 19 23.19 56.20 -6.51
N GLN A 20 24.17 56.59 -5.67
CA GLN A 20 24.09 57.78 -4.82
C GLN A 20 24.67 59.06 -5.47
N CYS A 21 25.36 58.96 -6.61
CA CYS A 21 25.90 60.14 -7.30
C CYS A 21 24.85 60.92 -8.13
N SER A 22 23.61 60.43 -8.26
CA SER A 22 22.56 61.07 -9.07
C SER A 22 21.39 61.67 -8.27
N GLY A 23 21.46 61.74 -6.94
CA GLY A 23 20.37 62.23 -6.10
C GLY A 23 20.81 63.20 -5.00
N ARG A 24 20.49 64.49 -5.15
CA ARG A 24 20.62 65.49 -4.06
C ARG A 24 19.73 65.10 -2.89
N ASN A 25 20.30 64.56 -1.81
CA ASN A 25 19.75 64.73 -0.46
C ASN A 25 20.81 64.48 0.61
N ALA A 26 21.50 65.55 0.98
CA ALA A 26 22.44 65.60 2.08
C ALA A 26 21.71 65.58 3.44
N ARG A 27 21.20 64.42 3.88
CA ARG A 27 20.76 64.19 5.28
C ARG A 27 20.96 62.77 5.81
N GLY A 28 21.32 61.79 4.97
CA GLY A 28 21.61 60.40 5.39
C GLY A 28 23.09 60.06 5.57
N ALA A 29 24.01 60.97 5.25
CA ALA A 29 25.44 60.69 5.14
C ALA A 29 26.18 60.45 6.47
N ARG A 30 25.54 60.62 7.64
CA ARG A 30 26.22 60.51 8.96
C ARG A 30 26.23 59.11 9.58
N HIS A 31 25.54 58.13 8.99
CA HIS A 31 25.53 56.75 9.51
C HIS A 31 26.28 55.72 8.66
N LEU A 32 26.87 56.12 7.52
CA LEU A 32 27.58 55.20 6.62
C LEU A 32 29.08 55.50 6.49
N SER A 33 29.58 56.58 7.11
CA SER A 33 31.03 56.87 7.13
C SER A 33 31.84 55.91 8.01
N SER A 34 31.20 54.96 8.71
CA SER A 34 31.88 53.90 9.47
C SER A 34 31.98 52.56 8.72
N CYS A 35 31.49 52.47 7.47
CA CYS A 35 31.37 51.20 6.78
C CYS A 35 32.60 50.80 5.95
N SER A 36 33.57 51.70 5.74
CA SER A 36 34.77 51.43 4.91
C SER A 36 35.93 50.80 5.68
N GLN A 37 35.72 50.27 6.89
CA GLN A 37 36.80 49.74 7.74
C GLN A 37 36.61 48.31 8.25
N ASN A 38 35.61 47.56 7.77
CA ASN A 38 35.45 46.16 8.22
C ASN A 38 36.14 45.19 7.23
N GLN A 39 37.36 44.75 7.57
CA GLN A 39 38.12 43.73 6.83
C GLN A 39 37.79 42.28 7.28
N GLY A 40 36.86 42.08 8.22
CA GLY A 40 36.37 40.76 8.62
C GLY A 40 35.06 40.43 7.90
N GLY A 41 35.02 39.29 7.21
CA GLY A 41 33.86 38.84 6.42
C GLY A 41 32.52 38.83 7.18
N TRP A 42 31.44 38.86 6.40
CA TRP A 42 30.06 38.93 6.91
C TRP A 42 29.59 37.57 7.43
N SER A 43 28.96 37.52 8.60
CA SER A 43 28.32 36.30 9.10
C SER A 43 27.00 36.00 8.35
N SER A 44 26.57 34.73 8.34
CA SER A 44 25.30 34.30 7.71
C SER A 44 24.09 35.10 8.20
N THR A 45 24.07 35.45 9.49
CA THR A 45 23.03 36.30 10.09
C THR A 45 23.06 37.74 9.58
N GLN A 46 24.25 38.30 9.30
CA GLN A 46 24.40 39.64 8.76
C GLN A 46 24.01 39.72 7.28
N LEU A 47 24.31 38.68 6.49
CA LEU A 47 23.81 38.53 5.13
C LEU A 47 22.28 38.47 5.11
N PHE A 48 21.67 37.62 5.95
CA PHE A 48 20.22 37.46 6.02
C PHE A 48 19.47 38.77 6.38
N ALA A 49 20.05 39.59 7.26
CA ALA A 49 19.52 40.91 7.60
C ALA A 49 19.63 41.91 6.44
N TYR A 50 20.73 41.87 5.68
CA TYR A 50 20.95 42.72 4.52
C TYR A 50 20.04 42.36 3.34
N THR A 51 19.81 41.06 3.07
CA THR A 51 18.92 40.61 1.99
C THR A 51 17.46 40.95 2.29
N ARG A 52 17.00 40.86 3.54
CA ARG A 52 15.65 41.34 3.93
C ARG A 52 15.48 42.86 3.78
N LEU A 53 16.56 43.62 4.01
CA LEU A 53 16.59 45.07 3.75
C LEU A 53 16.59 45.37 2.24
N PHE A 54 17.21 44.51 1.43
CA PHE A 54 17.26 44.61 -0.02
C PHE A 54 15.92 44.23 -0.68
N ASP A 55 15.27 43.15 -0.23
CA ASP A 55 13.92 42.74 -0.67
C ASP A 55 12.88 43.81 -0.32
N ARG A 56 12.91 44.36 0.91
CA ARG A 56 12.01 45.47 1.29
C ARG A 56 12.24 46.75 0.47
N LYS A 57 13.46 46.98 -0.02
CA LYS A 57 13.77 48.10 -0.91
C LYS A 57 13.38 47.78 -2.36
N CYS A 58 13.56 46.55 -2.83
CA CYS A 58 13.14 46.10 -4.17
C CYS A 58 11.61 46.04 -4.29
N ASP A 59 10.88 45.65 -3.25
CA ASP A 59 9.42 45.72 -3.21
C ASP A 59 8.92 47.17 -3.18
N LYS A 60 9.66 48.09 -2.55
CA LYS A 60 9.40 49.53 -2.66
C LYS A 60 9.68 50.08 -4.06
N VAL A 61 10.66 49.54 -4.78
CA VAL A 61 10.94 49.89 -6.19
C VAL A 61 9.90 49.28 -7.13
N ARG A 62 9.39 48.07 -6.85
CA ARG A 62 8.30 47.42 -7.60
C ARG A 62 6.93 48.05 -7.37
N SER A 63 6.69 48.62 -6.18
CA SER A 63 5.38 49.21 -5.80
C SER A 63 5.28 50.72 -5.97
N SER A 64 6.39 51.42 -6.25
CA SER A 64 6.35 52.86 -6.52
C SER A 64 6.23 53.13 -8.02
N LYS A 65 5.20 53.91 -8.38
CA LYS A 65 5.03 54.52 -9.71
C LYS A 65 6.20 55.48 -10.02
N VAL A 66 7.39 54.96 -10.27
CA VAL A 66 8.56 55.70 -10.75
C VAL A 66 9.05 55.07 -12.04
N PHE A 67 8.18 55.09 -13.05
CA PHE A 67 8.57 54.94 -14.46
C PHE A 67 7.83 56.04 -15.24
N ALA A 68 8.21 57.28 -14.99
CA ALA A 68 7.71 58.43 -15.73
C ALA A 68 8.65 59.65 -15.71
N ILE A 69 9.98 59.46 -15.72
CA ILE A 69 10.99 60.52 -15.97
C ILE A 69 12.25 59.80 -16.47
N SER A 70 12.91 60.02 -17.61
CA SER A 70 12.81 60.95 -18.74
C SER A 70 13.47 60.28 -19.97
N GLN A 71 12.72 59.99 -21.04
CA GLN A 71 13.31 59.60 -22.34
C GLN A 71 13.72 60.82 -23.17
N ARG A 72 14.47 61.74 -22.56
CA ARG A 72 15.13 62.82 -23.28
C ARG A 72 16.57 62.79 -22.80
N GLU A 73 17.51 62.51 -23.71
CA GLU A 73 18.98 62.53 -23.55
C GLU A 73 19.75 61.22 -23.27
N SER A 74 19.30 60.06 -23.75
CA SER A 74 20.18 58.86 -23.82
C SER A 74 20.20 58.25 -25.22
N SER A 75 21.41 57.94 -25.71
CA SER A 75 21.60 57.38 -27.05
C SER A 75 21.10 55.93 -27.13
N PRO A 76 20.65 55.44 -28.30
CA PRO A 76 20.20 54.05 -28.46
C PRO A 76 21.23 52.99 -28.02
N ALA A 77 22.52 53.31 -28.13
CA ALA A 77 23.62 52.46 -27.68
C ALA A 77 23.71 52.34 -26.14
N GLN A 78 23.41 53.42 -25.41
CA GLN A 78 23.36 53.39 -23.94
C GLN A 78 22.17 52.57 -23.43
N VAL A 79 21.01 52.70 -24.08
CA VAL A 79 19.81 51.91 -23.72
C VAL A 79 20.04 50.41 -23.95
N LEU A 80 20.76 50.03 -25.01
CA LEU A 80 21.14 48.63 -25.25
C LEU A 80 22.13 48.11 -24.20
N ALA A 81 23.17 48.89 -23.87
CA ALA A 81 24.16 48.52 -22.85
C ALA A 81 23.54 48.43 -21.44
N ASP A 82 22.59 49.30 -21.11
CA ASP A 82 21.86 49.26 -19.84
C ASP A 82 20.93 48.04 -19.78
N ASN A 83 20.30 47.66 -20.90
CA ASN A 83 19.47 46.45 -20.98
C ASN A 83 20.30 45.15 -20.89
N GLU A 84 21.50 45.10 -21.47
CA GLU A 84 22.42 43.96 -21.31
C GLU A 84 22.90 43.84 -19.87
N ARG A 85 23.27 44.95 -19.22
CA ARG A 85 23.61 44.97 -17.78
C ARG A 85 22.46 44.51 -16.90
N LEU A 86 21.22 44.92 -17.21
CA LEU A 86 20.04 44.46 -16.48
C LEU A 86 19.81 42.95 -16.64
N ARG A 87 20.08 42.38 -17.82
CA ARG A 87 20.03 40.92 -18.05
C ARG A 87 21.11 40.18 -17.27
N GLU A 88 22.34 40.69 -17.22
CA GLU A 88 23.40 40.10 -16.40
C GLU A 88 23.05 40.13 -14.91
N ILE A 89 22.48 41.23 -14.42
CA ILE A 89 22.02 41.36 -13.03
C ILE A 89 20.91 40.34 -12.73
N GLN A 90 19.97 40.16 -13.65
CA GLN A 90 18.88 39.18 -13.53
C GLN A 90 19.43 37.75 -13.45
N LEU A 91 20.36 37.38 -14.32
CA LEU A 91 21.00 36.06 -14.33
C LEU A 91 21.79 35.77 -13.05
N VAL A 92 22.51 36.77 -12.53
CA VAL A 92 23.24 36.64 -11.26
C VAL A 92 22.28 36.50 -10.07
N ALA A 93 21.15 37.23 -10.10
CA ALA A 93 20.12 37.11 -9.06
C ALA A 93 19.43 35.74 -9.08
N GLU A 94 19.15 35.18 -10.25
CA GLU A 94 18.57 33.84 -10.41
C GLU A 94 19.55 32.75 -9.96
N ALA A 95 20.84 32.86 -10.30
CA ALA A 95 21.87 31.93 -9.85
C ALA A 95 22.08 32.00 -8.32
N ALA A 96 22.03 33.21 -7.74
CA ALA A 96 22.11 33.39 -6.28
C ALA A 96 20.89 32.82 -5.56
N ALA A 97 19.68 32.98 -6.12
CA ALA A 97 18.46 32.39 -5.59
C ALA A 97 18.50 30.85 -5.64
N ALA A 98 19.01 30.28 -6.74
CA ALA A 98 19.20 28.83 -6.86
C ALA A 98 20.23 28.28 -5.85
N ALA A 99 21.35 28.98 -5.66
CA ALA A 99 22.36 28.61 -4.66
C ALA A 99 21.82 28.70 -3.23
N LEU A 100 21.01 29.71 -2.91
CA LEU A 100 20.33 29.81 -1.62
C LEU A 100 19.32 28.68 -1.40
N ALA A 101 18.58 28.30 -2.43
CA ALA A 101 17.62 27.20 -2.35
C ALA A 101 18.32 25.84 -2.10
N ILE A 102 19.50 25.64 -2.68
CA ILE A 102 20.34 24.45 -2.43
C ILE A 102 20.85 24.46 -0.99
N ALA A 103 21.39 25.59 -0.51
CA ALA A 103 21.87 25.72 0.86
C ALA A 103 20.74 25.52 1.90
N ASP A 104 19.55 26.07 1.66
CA ASP A 104 18.38 25.88 2.53
C ASP A 104 17.88 24.42 2.53
N ALA A 105 18.03 23.71 1.41
CA ALA A 105 17.73 22.28 1.34
C ALA A 105 18.75 21.42 2.11
N GLU A 106 20.04 21.76 2.02
CA GLU A 106 21.12 21.10 2.77
C GLU A 106 20.96 21.33 4.29
N ASP A 107 20.68 22.56 4.72
CA ASP A 107 20.44 22.90 6.13
C ASP A 107 19.18 22.21 6.69
N ARG A 108 18.09 22.11 5.90
CA ARG A 108 16.89 21.34 6.30
C ARG A 108 17.17 19.86 6.44
N LEU A 109 17.97 19.27 5.55
CA LEU A 109 18.36 17.87 5.64
C LEU A 109 19.18 17.61 6.91
N GLU A 110 20.08 18.52 7.26
CA GLU A 110 20.90 18.40 8.47
C GLU A 110 20.07 18.61 9.75
N LEU A 111 19.12 19.54 9.74
CA LEU A 111 18.16 19.72 10.83
C LEU A 111 17.22 18.51 10.98
N GLU A 112 16.77 17.91 9.88
CA GLU A 112 15.99 16.65 9.92
C GLU A 112 16.81 15.49 10.46
N LYS A 113 18.09 15.35 10.08
CA LYS A 113 18.99 14.34 10.66
C LYS A 113 19.15 14.53 12.17
N GLN A 114 19.38 15.77 12.61
CA GLN A 114 19.49 16.10 14.04
C GLN A 114 18.16 15.87 14.79
N ALA A 115 17.02 16.17 14.16
CA ALA A 115 15.70 15.88 14.72
C ALA A 115 15.46 14.37 14.81
N ASN A 116 15.84 13.58 13.80
CA ASN A 116 15.71 12.12 13.80
C ASN A 116 16.54 11.47 14.92
N LEU A 117 17.77 11.94 15.13
CA LEU A 117 18.62 11.51 16.25
C LEU A 117 17.98 11.82 17.61
N ARG A 118 17.27 12.95 17.74
CA ARG A 118 16.59 13.37 18.98
C ARG A 118 15.25 12.68 19.22
N HIS A 119 14.54 12.26 18.16
CA HIS A 119 13.19 11.69 18.24
C HIS A 119 13.18 10.15 18.21
N GLY A 120 14.33 9.49 18.31
CA GLY A 120 14.41 8.03 18.30
C GLY A 120 14.20 7.39 16.92
N ASN A 121 14.44 8.15 15.84
CA ASN A 121 14.34 7.67 14.45
C ASN A 121 15.68 7.13 13.91
N ASP A 122 16.65 6.84 14.77
CA ASP A 122 17.88 6.18 14.35
C ASP A 122 17.57 4.75 13.88
N LYS A 123 17.94 4.46 12.63
CA LYS A 123 17.62 3.19 11.96
C LYS A 123 18.17 1.99 12.73
N GLN A 124 19.44 2.06 13.14
CA GLN A 124 20.09 0.93 13.80
C GLN A 124 19.52 0.71 15.21
N ALA A 125 19.33 1.78 15.98
CA ALA A 125 18.73 1.69 17.30
C ALA A 125 17.30 1.10 17.27
N ILE A 126 16.49 1.44 16.26
CA ILE A 126 15.16 0.85 16.07
C ILE A 126 15.26 -0.65 15.76
N ILE A 127 16.15 -1.05 14.85
CA ILE A 127 16.35 -2.47 14.49
C ILE A 127 16.84 -3.27 15.70
N ASP A 128 17.79 -2.76 16.46
CA ASP A 128 18.32 -3.41 17.67
C ASP A 128 17.27 -3.52 18.77
N ALA A 129 16.45 -2.47 18.94
CA ALA A 129 15.33 -2.51 19.88
C ALA A 129 14.28 -3.55 19.47
N GLU A 130 13.93 -3.64 18.18
CA GLU A 130 12.99 -4.64 17.67
C GLU A 130 13.50 -6.06 17.95
N ALA A 131 14.76 -6.34 17.61
CA ALA A 131 15.41 -7.64 17.82
C ALA A 131 15.34 -8.09 19.29
N ARG A 132 15.46 -7.14 20.23
CA ARG A 132 15.40 -7.41 21.68
C ARG A 132 13.98 -7.54 22.22
N LEU A 133 13.01 -6.82 21.66
CA LEU A 133 11.67 -6.66 22.24
C LEU A 133 10.61 -7.58 21.62
N PHE A 134 10.80 -8.01 20.37
CA PHE A 134 9.79 -8.76 19.62
C PHE A 134 10.12 -10.25 19.52
N VAL A 135 9.06 -11.07 19.48
CA VAL A 135 9.18 -12.47 19.06
C VAL A 135 9.53 -12.49 17.57
N GLN A 136 10.69 -13.06 17.25
CA GLN A 136 11.31 -13.03 15.93
C GLN A 136 10.62 -13.96 14.92
N THR A 137 9.42 -13.59 14.53
CA THR A 137 8.54 -14.34 13.60
C THR A 137 8.70 -13.94 12.13
N TYR A 138 9.49 -12.90 11.84
CA TYR A 138 9.71 -12.37 10.49
C TYR A 138 11.20 -12.19 10.20
N ALA A 139 11.63 -12.55 8.99
CA ALA A 139 12.91 -12.10 8.45
C ALA A 139 12.71 -10.69 7.84
N ARG A 140 12.99 -9.65 8.63
CA ARG A 140 12.77 -8.26 8.21
C ARG A 140 13.92 -7.74 7.37
N ASN A 141 13.59 -6.95 6.34
CA ASN A 141 14.56 -6.13 5.63
C ASN A 141 15.10 -5.03 6.58
N PRO A 142 16.38 -4.65 6.48
CA PRO A 142 16.99 -3.61 7.32
C PRO A 142 16.59 -2.21 6.83
N VAL A 143 15.29 -1.91 6.83
CA VAL A 143 14.71 -0.63 6.41
C VAL A 143 13.67 -0.21 7.46
N VAL A 144 13.72 1.06 7.87
CA VAL A 144 12.78 1.63 8.83
C VAL A 144 11.98 2.72 8.13
N PHE A 145 10.72 2.45 7.81
CA PHE A 145 9.85 3.42 7.15
C PHE A 145 9.29 4.44 8.14
N LYS A 146 9.31 5.72 7.77
CA LYS A 146 8.71 6.83 8.55
C LYS A 146 7.45 7.41 7.92
N ARG A 147 7.29 7.30 6.60
CA ARG A 147 6.22 7.98 5.86
C ARG A 147 5.86 7.22 4.59
N GLY A 148 4.59 7.26 4.21
CA GLY A 148 4.12 6.82 2.90
C GLY A 148 3.16 7.82 2.27
N VAL A 149 3.24 8.00 0.95
CA VAL A 149 2.32 8.82 0.16
C VAL A 149 2.11 8.15 -1.20
N GLY A 150 0.85 7.90 -1.57
CA GLY A 150 0.51 7.24 -2.83
C GLY A 150 1.15 5.85 -2.90
N CYS A 151 1.90 5.57 -3.97
CA CYS A 151 2.59 4.30 -4.15
C CYS A 151 4.02 4.30 -3.57
N LYS A 152 4.40 5.29 -2.78
CA LYS A 152 5.78 5.48 -2.33
C LYS A 152 5.90 5.44 -0.80
N LEU A 153 7.00 4.88 -0.33
CA LEU A 153 7.42 4.86 1.06
C LEU A 153 8.77 5.57 1.21
N TYR A 154 8.99 6.17 2.37
CA TYR A 154 10.19 6.92 2.70
C TYR A 154 10.74 6.41 4.03
N ASP A 155 12.01 6.04 4.04
CA ASP A 155 12.69 5.57 5.25
C ASP A 155 13.19 6.71 6.14
N THR A 156 13.71 6.39 7.31
CA THR A 156 14.25 7.36 8.27
C THR A 156 15.48 8.10 7.73
N GLU A 157 16.20 7.51 6.78
CA GLU A 157 17.37 8.08 6.09
C GLU A 157 16.99 8.96 4.89
N GLY A 158 15.69 9.03 4.55
CA GLY A 158 15.14 9.85 3.47
C GLY A 158 15.08 9.16 2.10
N LYS A 159 15.47 7.89 2.00
CA LYS A 159 15.39 7.15 0.75
C LYS A 159 13.94 6.84 0.39
N GLU A 160 13.63 7.08 -0.88
CA GLU A 160 12.33 6.76 -1.48
C GLU A 160 12.31 5.32 -1.99
N TYR A 161 11.16 4.68 -1.81
CA TYR A 161 10.87 3.33 -2.27
C TYR A 161 9.53 3.29 -3.00
N LEU A 162 9.53 2.79 -4.24
CA LEU A 162 8.29 2.49 -4.96
C LEU A 162 7.73 1.15 -4.44
N ASP A 163 6.48 1.17 -3.96
CA ASP A 163 5.85 0.05 -3.27
C ASP A 163 4.97 -0.78 -4.22
N LEU A 164 5.52 -1.89 -4.72
CA LEU A 164 4.77 -2.92 -5.44
C LEU A 164 4.34 -4.06 -4.52
N THR A 165 4.45 -3.91 -3.21
CA THR A 165 3.92 -4.86 -2.22
C THR A 165 2.54 -4.46 -1.72
N ALA A 166 2.29 -3.15 -1.61
CA ALA A 166 1.15 -2.56 -0.93
C ALA A 166 0.87 -3.18 0.45
N GLY A 167 1.91 -3.51 1.22
CA GLY A 167 1.74 -4.24 2.48
C GLY A 167 1.11 -5.62 2.29
N ILE A 168 1.51 -6.34 1.24
CA ILE A 168 0.92 -7.64 0.83
C ILE A 168 -0.54 -7.49 0.37
N ALA A 169 -0.74 -6.59 -0.60
CA ALA A 169 -2.02 -6.24 -1.22
C ALA A 169 -3.05 -5.57 -0.29
N VAL A 170 -2.62 -5.03 0.86
CA VAL A 170 -3.46 -4.36 1.87
C VAL A 170 -3.76 -2.90 1.50
N ASN A 171 -2.75 -2.13 1.11
CA ASN A 171 -2.90 -0.69 0.88
C ASN A 171 -3.41 -0.43 -0.56
N SER A 172 -4.65 -0.85 -0.85
CA SER A 172 -5.26 -0.79 -2.19
C SER A 172 -5.33 0.61 -2.76
N LEU A 173 -5.54 1.65 -1.96
CA LEU A 173 -5.54 3.04 -2.41
C LEU A 173 -4.16 3.71 -2.37
N GLY A 174 -3.15 2.99 -1.87
CA GLY A 174 -1.84 3.53 -1.55
C GLY A 174 -1.80 4.10 -0.14
N HIS A 175 -0.69 4.74 0.19
CA HIS A 175 -0.43 5.29 1.51
C HIS A 175 -0.96 6.72 1.62
N GLY A 176 -1.64 7.02 2.72
CA GLY A 176 -2.11 8.38 3.02
C GLY A 176 -3.15 8.93 2.03
N ASP A 177 -4.06 8.09 1.53
CA ASP A 177 -5.17 8.56 0.69
C ASP A 177 -5.98 9.64 1.45
N PRO A 178 -6.14 10.86 0.89
CA PRO A 178 -6.78 11.95 1.61
C PRO A 178 -8.25 11.69 1.96
N THR A 179 -8.96 10.89 1.15
CA THR A 179 -10.38 10.58 1.38
C THR A 179 -10.52 9.61 2.55
N TRP A 180 -9.69 8.58 2.55
CA TRP A 180 -9.60 7.61 3.64
C TRP A 180 -9.16 8.27 4.96
N LEU A 181 -8.15 9.15 4.91
CA LEU A 181 -7.67 9.89 6.10
C LEU A 181 -8.76 10.76 6.72
N ARG A 182 -9.51 11.50 5.90
CA ARG A 182 -10.64 12.31 6.40
C ARG A 182 -11.69 11.44 7.09
N ALA A 183 -12.10 10.35 6.43
CA ALA A 183 -13.11 9.43 6.97
C ALA A 183 -12.73 8.85 8.34
N ILE A 184 -11.46 8.50 8.52
CA ILE A 184 -10.94 8.00 9.79
C ILE A 184 -10.90 9.10 10.85
N ASN A 185 -10.35 10.27 10.53
CA ASN A 185 -10.23 11.36 11.50
C ASN A 185 -11.59 11.82 12.01
N GLU A 186 -12.58 11.95 11.12
CA GLU A 186 -13.94 12.32 11.48
C GLU A 186 -14.60 11.26 12.37
N GLN A 187 -14.45 9.97 12.03
CA GLN A 187 -15.04 8.90 12.84
C GLN A 187 -14.33 8.71 14.18
N ALA A 188 -13.01 8.87 14.23
CA ALA A 188 -12.23 8.78 15.46
C ALA A 188 -12.58 9.90 16.44
N ALA A 189 -12.82 11.11 15.94
CA ALA A 189 -13.29 12.24 16.75
C ALA A 189 -14.71 12.04 17.31
N ASN A 190 -15.48 11.11 16.72
CA ASN A 190 -16.87 10.84 17.11
C ASN A 190 -16.99 9.58 17.98
N LEU A 191 -16.72 8.40 17.42
CA LEU A 191 -16.87 7.12 18.10
C LEU A 191 -15.94 6.06 17.51
N ALA A 192 -15.03 5.54 18.32
CA ALA A 192 -14.09 4.51 17.90
C ALA A 192 -14.62 3.08 18.12
N HIS A 193 -15.23 2.81 19.28
CA HIS A 193 -15.59 1.45 19.69
C HIS A 193 -16.70 1.42 20.75
N VAL A 194 -17.64 0.48 20.61
CA VAL A 194 -18.72 0.21 21.60
C VAL A 194 -19.07 -1.27 21.73
N SER A 195 -18.23 -2.21 21.27
CA SER A 195 -18.53 -3.65 21.14
C SER A 195 -19.70 -3.98 20.18
N ASN A 196 -19.98 -5.27 19.99
CA ASN A 196 -21.12 -5.77 19.20
C ASN A 196 -22.44 -5.88 20.00
N LEU A 197 -22.48 -5.40 21.25
CA LEU A 197 -23.71 -5.35 22.05
C LEU A 197 -24.64 -4.19 21.65
N TYR A 198 -24.12 -3.19 20.93
CA TYR A 198 -24.87 -2.01 20.49
C TYR A 198 -24.72 -1.80 18.98
N HIS A 199 -25.68 -1.11 18.39
CA HIS A 199 -25.69 -0.81 16.96
C HIS A 199 -24.88 0.45 16.66
N THR A 200 -24.21 0.48 15.50
CA THR A 200 -23.54 1.68 15.00
C THR A 200 -23.85 1.91 13.52
N VAL A 201 -23.99 3.18 13.13
CA VAL A 201 -24.32 3.56 11.76
C VAL A 201 -23.27 3.07 10.74
N PRO A 202 -21.94 3.25 10.96
CA PRO A 202 -20.95 2.80 9.97
C PRO A 202 -20.95 1.28 9.77
N GLN A 203 -21.18 0.49 10.82
CA GLN A 203 -21.21 -0.96 10.74
C GLN A 203 -22.37 -1.44 9.86
N VAL A 204 -23.59 -0.92 10.08
CA VAL A 204 -24.78 -1.28 9.28
C VAL A 204 -24.61 -0.83 7.83
N LYS A 205 -24.13 0.41 7.60
CA LYS A 205 -23.89 0.92 6.24
C LYS A 205 -22.88 0.07 5.47
N LEU A 206 -21.79 -0.36 6.12
CA LEU A 206 -20.81 -1.23 5.49
C LEU A 206 -21.42 -2.60 5.17
N ALA A 207 -22.22 -3.15 6.08
CA ALA A 207 -22.91 -4.41 5.88
C ALA A 207 -23.87 -4.36 4.67
N GLU A 208 -24.71 -3.33 4.59
CA GLU A 208 -25.59 -3.08 3.44
C GLU A 208 -24.81 -2.98 2.14
N ARG A 209 -23.70 -2.24 2.13
CA ARG A 209 -22.87 -2.08 0.93
C ARG A 209 -22.27 -3.38 0.45
N LEU A 210 -21.70 -4.19 1.35
CA LEU A 210 -21.09 -5.47 0.99
C LEU A 210 -22.12 -6.50 0.52
N VAL A 211 -23.29 -6.56 1.17
CA VAL A 211 -24.41 -7.41 0.75
C VAL A 211 -24.90 -7.00 -0.65
N ASN A 212 -25.18 -5.71 -0.85
CA ASN A 212 -25.74 -5.22 -2.12
C ASN A 212 -24.80 -5.38 -3.33
N CYS A 213 -23.49 -5.45 -3.12
CA CYS A 213 -22.52 -5.61 -4.20
C CYS A 213 -21.96 -7.03 -4.33
N SER A 214 -22.51 -8.02 -3.62
CA SER A 214 -22.08 -9.42 -3.67
C SER A 214 -23.27 -10.38 -3.80
N PHE A 215 -23.01 -11.69 -3.72
CA PHE A 215 -24.05 -12.72 -3.69
C PHE A 215 -24.68 -12.90 -2.30
N ALA A 216 -24.06 -12.35 -1.27
CA ALA A 216 -24.36 -12.70 0.10
C ALA A 216 -25.59 -11.99 0.63
N ASP A 217 -26.32 -12.67 1.50
CA ASP A 217 -27.50 -12.13 2.17
C ASP A 217 -27.15 -11.50 3.52
N ARG A 218 -26.05 -11.97 4.15
CA ARG A 218 -25.60 -11.53 5.48
C ARG A 218 -24.08 -11.43 5.55
N VAL A 219 -23.60 -10.64 6.49
CA VAL A 219 -22.18 -10.47 6.80
C VAL A 219 -21.91 -10.67 8.28
N PHE A 220 -20.80 -11.33 8.59
CA PHE A 220 -20.15 -11.29 9.89
C PHE A 220 -18.82 -10.56 9.75
N PHE A 221 -18.52 -9.61 10.64
CA PHE A 221 -17.22 -8.94 10.64
C PHE A 221 -16.22 -9.66 11.55
N ALA A 222 -14.96 -9.62 11.17
CA ALA A 222 -13.77 -10.07 11.91
C ALA A 222 -12.72 -8.95 11.95
N ASN A 223 -11.52 -9.21 12.50
CA ASN A 223 -10.40 -8.27 12.53
C ASN A 223 -9.29 -8.64 11.53
N SER A 224 -9.33 -9.84 10.95
CA SER A 224 -8.32 -10.32 10.02
C SER A 224 -8.86 -11.41 9.09
N GLY A 225 -8.09 -11.75 8.04
CA GLY A 225 -8.43 -12.85 7.14
C GLY A 225 -8.40 -14.22 7.83
N THR A 226 -7.48 -14.45 8.78
CA THR A 226 -7.42 -15.72 9.52
C THR A 226 -8.66 -15.89 10.41
N GLU A 227 -9.14 -14.82 11.06
CA GLU A 227 -10.39 -14.88 11.84
C GLU A 227 -11.62 -15.04 10.94
N ALA A 228 -11.64 -14.41 9.76
CA ALA A 228 -12.70 -14.62 8.78
C ALA A 228 -12.76 -16.09 8.33
N ASN A 229 -11.61 -16.72 8.07
CA ASN A 229 -11.55 -18.14 7.73
C ASN A 229 -11.91 -19.05 8.91
N GLU A 230 -11.54 -18.73 10.15
CA GLU A 230 -12.02 -19.46 11.35
C GLU A 230 -13.55 -19.38 11.50
N ALA A 231 -14.13 -18.21 11.27
CA ALA A 231 -15.57 -18.04 11.27
C ALA A 231 -16.23 -18.85 10.14
N ALA A 232 -15.67 -18.85 8.92
CA ALA A 232 -16.16 -19.67 7.81
C ALA A 232 -16.09 -21.18 8.12
N ILE A 233 -14.99 -21.67 8.74
CA ILE A 233 -14.87 -23.06 9.20
C ILE A 233 -15.98 -23.41 10.19
N LYS A 234 -16.20 -22.56 11.19
CA LYS A 234 -17.25 -22.75 12.19
C LYS A 234 -18.64 -22.73 11.55
N PHE A 235 -18.91 -21.77 10.67
CA PHE A 235 -20.22 -21.63 10.03
C PHE A 235 -20.53 -22.82 9.13
N ALA A 236 -19.55 -23.33 8.37
CA ALA A 236 -19.73 -24.54 7.58
C ALA A 236 -20.07 -25.77 8.42
N ARG A 237 -19.33 -26.01 9.52
CA ARG A 237 -19.60 -27.14 10.43
C ARG A 237 -20.93 -27.01 11.16
N LYS A 238 -21.29 -25.78 11.58
CA LYS A 238 -22.57 -25.50 12.23
C LYS A 238 -23.73 -25.72 11.26
N TYR A 239 -23.63 -25.23 10.03
CA TYR A 239 -24.60 -25.48 8.97
C TYR A 239 -24.89 -26.97 8.80
N GLN A 240 -23.85 -27.80 8.64
CA GLN A 240 -24.03 -29.24 8.47
C GLN A 240 -24.71 -29.89 9.68
N THR A 241 -24.37 -29.43 10.89
CA THR A 241 -24.97 -29.97 12.11
C THR A 241 -26.43 -29.62 12.22
N GLU A 242 -26.82 -28.37 11.96
CA GLU A 242 -28.22 -27.96 11.96
C GLU A 242 -29.03 -28.68 10.88
N MET A 243 -28.47 -28.85 9.67
CA MET A 243 -29.13 -29.58 8.58
C MET A 243 -29.30 -31.08 8.89
N THR A 244 -28.40 -31.66 9.68
CA THR A 244 -28.50 -33.03 10.16
C THR A 244 -29.55 -33.15 11.28
N SER A 245 -29.55 -32.23 12.25
CA SER A 245 -30.49 -32.24 13.37
C SER A 245 -31.94 -31.98 12.96
N ARG A 246 -32.17 -31.13 11.95
CA ARG A 246 -33.51 -30.93 11.35
C ARG A 246 -34.11 -32.20 10.75
N LYS A 247 -33.31 -33.23 10.44
CA LYS A 247 -33.76 -34.55 9.98
C LYS A 247 -34.09 -35.53 11.11
N GLY A 248 -34.12 -35.07 12.36
CA GLY A 248 -34.51 -35.87 13.54
C GLY A 248 -33.35 -36.51 14.29
N ASP A 249 -32.09 -36.16 13.98
CA ASP A 249 -30.89 -36.71 14.64
C ASP A 249 -30.21 -35.66 15.52
N THR A 250 -30.56 -35.65 16.81
CA THR A 250 -30.23 -34.55 17.75
C THR A 250 -28.87 -34.66 18.44
N ARG A 251 -27.99 -35.60 18.03
CA ARG A 251 -26.70 -35.84 18.70
C ARG A 251 -25.49 -35.61 17.79
N TRP A 252 -24.66 -34.64 18.17
CA TRP A 252 -23.34 -34.32 17.63
C TRP A 252 -22.35 -35.50 17.70
N PHE A 253 -22.49 -36.34 18.73
CA PHE A 253 -21.70 -37.55 19.00
C PHE A 253 -22.61 -38.66 19.53
N LYS A 254 -22.51 -39.87 18.97
CA LYS A 254 -23.12 -41.08 19.52
C LYS A 254 -22.14 -42.24 19.34
N PHE A 255 -21.77 -42.92 20.43
CA PHE A 255 -20.86 -44.07 20.41
C PHE A 255 -19.49 -43.83 19.75
N GLY A 256 -18.93 -42.61 19.87
CA GLY A 256 -17.60 -42.29 19.34
C GLY A 256 -17.54 -41.92 17.85
N GLU A 257 -18.68 -41.87 17.15
CA GLU A 257 -18.75 -41.46 15.75
C GLU A 257 -19.30 -40.04 15.57
N LEU A 258 -18.67 -39.27 14.68
CA LEU A 258 -19.16 -37.98 14.18
C LEU A 258 -20.41 -38.22 13.32
N ARG A 259 -21.53 -37.58 13.67
CA ARG A 259 -22.80 -37.72 12.91
C ARG A 259 -23.03 -36.64 11.84
N SER A 260 -22.26 -35.56 11.88
CA SER A 260 -22.40 -34.43 10.96
C SER A 260 -21.15 -34.28 10.11
N ALA A 261 -21.34 -33.84 8.86
CA ALA A 261 -20.23 -33.51 7.97
C ALA A 261 -19.35 -32.43 8.61
N SER A 262 -18.07 -32.73 8.79
CA SER A 262 -17.09 -31.85 9.46
C SER A 262 -15.76 -31.75 8.74
N GLU A 263 -15.54 -32.62 7.74
CA GLU A 263 -14.29 -32.66 6.96
C GLU A 263 -14.21 -31.42 6.05
N LEU A 264 -13.01 -30.91 5.85
CA LEU A 264 -12.74 -29.73 5.05
C LEU A 264 -11.78 -30.11 3.94
N VAL A 265 -11.96 -29.54 2.75
CA VAL A 265 -11.04 -29.70 1.63
C VAL A 265 -10.39 -28.34 1.34
N SER A 266 -9.07 -28.33 1.15
CA SER A 266 -8.29 -27.17 0.71
C SER A 266 -7.24 -27.64 -0.31
N PHE A 267 -6.48 -26.71 -0.89
CA PHE A 267 -5.62 -26.99 -2.05
C PHE A 267 -4.15 -26.75 -1.78
N SER A 268 -3.29 -27.47 -2.50
CA SER A 268 -1.84 -27.26 -2.52
C SER A 268 -1.52 -25.80 -2.89
N SER A 269 -0.37 -25.32 -2.41
CA SER A 269 0.06 -23.91 -2.51
C SER A 269 -0.85 -22.84 -1.87
N GLY A 270 -2.02 -23.19 -1.32
CA GLY A 270 -2.95 -22.25 -0.70
C GLY A 270 -2.50 -21.69 0.66
N PHE A 271 -3.02 -20.50 1.02
CA PHE A 271 -2.77 -19.85 2.30
C PHE A 271 -4.05 -19.22 2.87
N HIS A 272 -4.54 -19.73 4.00
CA HIS A 272 -5.80 -19.31 4.62
C HIS A 272 -5.62 -18.70 6.02
N GLY A 273 -4.41 -18.69 6.56
CA GLY A 273 -4.13 -18.07 7.85
C GLY A 273 -3.16 -18.86 8.71
N ARG A 274 -3.07 -18.45 9.98
CA ARG A 274 -2.04 -18.91 10.95
C ARG A 274 -2.61 -19.33 12.31
N THR A 275 -3.91 -19.18 12.54
CA THR A 275 -4.60 -19.79 13.69
C THR A 275 -4.75 -21.30 13.45
N LEU A 276 -4.85 -22.13 14.49
CA LEU A 276 -4.80 -23.60 14.32
C LEU A 276 -5.83 -24.18 13.34
N GLY A 277 -7.02 -23.57 13.22
CA GLY A 277 -8.04 -23.98 12.25
C GLY A 277 -7.69 -23.54 10.82
N ALA A 278 -7.46 -22.24 10.61
CA ALA A 278 -7.08 -21.70 9.31
C ALA A 278 -5.73 -22.24 8.81
N LEU A 279 -4.79 -22.50 9.72
CA LEU A 279 -3.50 -23.12 9.44
C LEU A 279 -3.63 -24.56 8.95
N ALA A 280 -4.66 -25.29 9.38
CA ALA A 280 -4.95 -26.62 8.85
C ALA A 280 -5.34 -26.58 7.36
N LEU A 281 -5.94 -25.48 6.90
CA LEU A 281 -6.28 -25.26 5.48
C LEU A 281 -5.09 -24.74 4.66
N THR A 282 -4.20 -23.94 5.25
CA THR A 282 -2.95 -23.47 4.61
C THR A 282 -2.10 -24.68 4.20
N SER A 283 -1.56 -24.76 2.99
CA SER A 283 -0.95 -26.02 2.52
C SER A 283 0.50 -26.23 2.95
N LYS A 284 1.28 -25.15 3.06
CA LYS A 284 2.74 -25.19 3.22
C LYS A 284 3.15 -25.91 4.52
N ALA A 285 3.81 -27.07 4.38
CA ALA A 285 4.22 -27.92 5.50
C ALA A 285 5.07 -27.18 6.55
N GLN A 286 6.01 -26.33 6.11
CA GLN A 286 6.84 -25.51 7.01
C GLN A 286 6.05 -24.66 8.01
N TYR A 287 4.81 -24.27 7.67
CA TYR A 287 3.95 -23.49 8.56
C TYR A 287 3.15 -24.38 9.51
N ARG A 288 2.93 -25.64 9.15
CA ARG A 288 2.02 -26.57 9.83
C ARG A 288 2.75 -27.51 10.78
N THR A 289 3.78 -28.21 10.29
CA THR A 289 4.48 -29.29 10.98
C THR A 289 4.92 -28.91 12.40
N PRO A 290 5.42 -27.69 12.68
CA PRO A 290 5.79 -27.30 14.04
C PRO A 290 4.62 -27.23 15.05
N PHE A 291 3.37 -27.18 14.59
CA PHE A 291 2.17 -27.00 15.41
C PHE A 291 1.21 -28.21 15.35
N GLU A 292 1.64 -29.32 14.77
CA GLU A 292 0.83 -30.54 14.71
C GLU A 292 0.66 -31.18 16.10
N PRO A 293 -0.50 -31.82 16.40
CA PRO A 293 -1.64 -32.02 15.50
C PRO A 293 -2.52 -30.76 15.34
N LEU A 294 -2.90 -30.47 14.10
CA LEU A 294 -3.89 -29.43 13.76
C LEU A 294 -5.33 -29.98 13.90
N ILE A 295 -6.33 -29.14 13.62
CA ILE A 295 -7.73 -29.61 13.62
C ILE A 295 -7.88 -30.82 12.66
N PRO A 296 -8.51 -31.93 13.09
CA PRO A 296 -8.60 -33.12 12.28
C PRO A 296 -9.60 -32.95 11.12
N GLY A 297 -9.48 -33.85 10.14
CA GLY A 297 -10.43 -33.94 9.02
C GLY A 297 -10.21 -32.90 7.92
N VAL A 298 -9.00 -32.37 7.76
CA VAL A 298 -8.65 -31.52 6.62
C VAL A 298 -7.90 -32.32 5.57
N HIS A 299 -8.40 -32.29 4.34
CA HIS A 299 -7.79 -32.92 3.17
C HIS A 299 -7.18 -31.85 2.27
N LEU A 300 -5.91 -32.01 1.90
CA LEU A 300 -5.26 -31.16 0.92
C LEU A 300 -5.17 -31.90 -0.42
N VAL A 301 -5.66 -31.25 -1.47
CA VAL A 301 -5.67 -31.76 -2.85
C VAL A 301 -4.83 -30.85 -3.74
N GLU A 302 -4.30 -31.35 -4.85
CA GLU A 302 -3.59 -30.50 -5.79
C GLU A 302 -4.52 -29.42 -6.38
N PHE A 303 -4.07 -28.16 -6.41
CA PHE A 303 -4.85 -27.06 -6.98
C PHE A 303 -5.10 -27.29 -8.48
N GLY A 304 -6.37 -27.25 -8.90
CA GLY A 304 -6.77 -27.55 -10.28
C GLY A 304 -7.15 -29.01 -10.54
N ASP A 305 -6.84 -29.95 -9.62
CA ASP A 305 -7.15 -31.38 -9.81
C ASP A 305 -8.58 -31.72 -9.36
N LEU A 306 -9.51 -31.60 -10.30
CA LEU A 306 -10.92 -31.90 -10.05
C LEU A 306 -11.18 -33.39 -9.80
N GLU A 307 -10.41 -34.28 -10.42
CA GLU A 307 -10.59 -35.73 -10.28
C GLU A 307 -10.18 -36.20 -8.87
N ALA A 308 -9.03 -35.74 -8.39
CA ALA A 308 -8.61 -35.99 -7.01
C ALA A 308 -9.60 -35.34 -6.02
N THR A 309 -10.11 -34.15 -6.33
CA THR A 309 -11.10 -33.48 -5.47
C THR A 309 -12.39 -34.29 -5.34
N ALA A 310 -12.88 -34.87 -6.44
CA ALA A 310 -14.09 -35.72 -6.43
C ALA A 310 -13.93 -36.98 -5.54
N LYS A 311 -12.71 -37.46 -5.31
CA LYS A 311 -12.43 -38.64 -4.46
C LYS A 311 -12.50 -38.32 -2.96
N VAL A 312 -12.29 -37.06 -2.58
CA VAL A 312 -12.27 -36.59 -1.17
C VAL A 312 -13.57 -35.88 -0.76
N VAL A 313 -14.24 -35.20 -1.69
CA VAL A 313 -15.52 -34.55 -1.41
C VAL A 313 -16.62 -35.62 -1.33
N ARG A 314 -17.14 -35.84 -0.12
CA ARG A 314 -18.07 -36.94 0.17
C ARG A 314 -19.32 -36.45 0.88
N ARG A 315 -20.47 -36.86 0.36
CA ARG A 315 -21.78 -36.61 0.97
C ARG A 315 -21.81 -37.12 2.40
N GLY A 316 -22.30 -36.28 3.32
CA GLY A 316 -22.40 -36.60 4.75
C GLY A 316 -21.08 -36.59 5.51
N ARG A 317 -19.94 -36.29 4.87
CA ARG A 317 -18.64 -36.13 5.54
C ARG A 317 -18.02 -34.76 5.35
N THR A 318 -18.03 -34.25 4.12
CA THR A 318 -17.42 -32.96 3.78
C THR A 318 -18.36 -31.81 4.12
N ALA A 319 -17.91 -30.92 5.01
CA ALA A 319 -18.63 -29.71 5.36
C ALA A 319 -18.45 -28.60 4.32
N ALA A 320 -17.21 -28.40 3.88
CA ALA A 320 -16.86 -27.34 2.95
C ALA A 320 -15.58 -27.59 2.15
N VAL A 321 -15.51 -26.96 0.99
CA VAL A 321 -14.34 -26.86 0.12
C VAL A 321 -13.88 -25.40 0.10
N PHE A 322 -12.67 -25.13 0.58
CA PHE A 322 -12.04 -23.81 0.60
C PHE A 322 -11.11 -23.65 -0.58
N VAL A 323 -11.25 -22.56 -1.34
CA VAL A 323 -10.39 -22.27 -2.48
C VAL A 323 -10.17 -20.77 -2.67
N GLU A 324 -8.95 -20.38 -3.00
CA GLU A 324 -8.64 -19.04 -3.51
C GLU A 324 -8.93 -19.01 -5.02
N PRO A 325 -9.78 -18.13 -5.56
CA PRO A 325 -9.93 -17.98 -7.01
C PRO A 325 -8.62 -17.63 -7.73
N THR A 326 -7.75 -16.89 -7.04
CA THR A 326 -6.35 -16.66 -7.41
C THR A 326 -5.47 -16.79 -6.17
N GLN A 327 -4.59 -17.80 -6.15
CA GLN A 327 -3.65 -18.03 -5.06
C GLN A 327 -2.53 -17.00 -5.07
N GLY A 328 -2.48 -16.10 -4.09
CA GLY A 328 -1.42 -15.09 -4.03
C GLY A 328 -0.10 -15.65 -3.49
N GLU A 329 -0.13 -16.19 -2.26
CA GLU A 329 1.06 -16.78 -1.60
C GLU A 329 1.55 -18.05 -2.29
N GLY A 330 0.65 -18.74 -2.99
CA GLY A 330 0.92 -19.96 -3.73
C GLY A 330 1.74 -19.77 -5.02
N GLY A 331 2.05 -18.52 -5.39
CA GLY A 331 2.81 -18.23 -6.60
C GLY A 331 1.97 -17.58 -7.70
N VAL A 332 0.88 -16.88 -7.35
CA VAL A 332 0.03 -16.15 -8.32
C VAL A 332 -0.63 -17.08 -9.35
N HIS A 333 -1.03 -18.27 -8.92
CA HIS A 333 -1.78 -19.21 -9.76
C HIS A 333 -3.26 -18.84 -9.76
N THR A 334 -3.86 -18.80 -10.95
CA THR A 334 -5.27 -18.48 -11.15
C THR A 334 -6.03 -19.76 -11.47
N ALA A 335 -7.18 -19.98 -10.85
CA ALA A 335 -8.01 -21.13 -11.15
C ALA A 335 -8.51 -21.09 -12.60
N THR A 336 -8.75 -22.25 -13.20
CA THR A 336 -9.49 -22.32 -14.46
C THR A 336 -11.00 -22.23 -14.22
N ALA A 337 -11.74 -21.80 -15.24
CA ALA A 337 -13.21 -21.79 -15.16
C ALA A 337 -13.79 -23.20 -15.04
N GLU A 338 -13.18 -24.20 -15.70
CA GLU A 338 -13.59 -25.60 -15.55
C GLU A 338 -13.44 -26.07 -14.11
N PHE A 339 -12.32 -25.72 -13.46
CA PHE A 339 -12.04 -26.14 -12.10
C PHE A 339 -13.05 -25.54 -11.10
N LEU A 340 -13.26 -24.23 -11.08
CA LEU A 340 -14.21 -23.62 -10.12
C LEU A 340 -15.66 -24.04 -10.36
N ARG A 341 -16.08 -24.18 -11.63
CA ARG A 341 -17.41 -24.72 -11.94
C ARG A 341 -17.54 -26.18 -11.52
N GLY A 342 -16.46 -26.95 -11.65
CA GLY A 342 -16.36 -28.32 -11.15
C GLY A 342 -16.52 -28.40 -9.64
N LEU A 343 -15.79 -27.56 -8.89
CA LEU A 343 -15.90 -27.49 -7.43
C LEU A 343 -17.33 -27.15 -6.99
N ARG A 344 -17.99 -26.20 -7.65
CA ARG A 344 -19.40 -25.88 -7.39
C ARG A 344 -20.30 -27.10 -7.55
N ARG A 345 -20.22 -27.81 -8.68
CA ARG A 345 -21.00 -29.03 -8.91
C ARG A 345 -20.74 -30.10 -7.85
N LEU A 346 -19.46 -30.37 -7.53
CA LEU A 346 -19.10 -31.35 -6.51
C LEU A 346 -19.67 -30.98 -5.13
N CYS A 347 -19.63 -29.70 -4.76
CA CYS A 347 -20.22 -29.21 -3.52
C CYS A 347 -21.74 -29.42 -3.51
N ASP A 348 -22.43 -29.07 -4.60
CA ASP A 348 -23.88 -29.23 -4.74
C ASP A 348 -24.30 -30.70 -4.66
N GLU A 349 -23.59 -31.58 -5.37
CA GLU A 349 -23.84 -33.03 -5.38
C GLU A 349 -23.57 -33.68 -4.01
N ALA A 350 -22.58 -33.20 -3.26
CA ALA A 350 -22.26 -33.70 -1.93
C ALA A 350 -23.11 -33.07 -0.81
N GLY A 351 -23.74 -31.92 -1.07
CA GLY A 351 -24.33 -31.06 -0.04
C GLY A 351 -23.28 -30.36 0.84
N ALA A 352 -22.05 -30.21 0.33
CA ALA A 352 -20.99 -29.43 0.97
C ALA A 352 -21.09 -27.95 0.57
N LEU A 353 -20.50 -27.06 1.36
CA LEU A 353 -20.44 -25.64 1.02
C LEU A 353 -19.18 -25.31 0.22
N LEU A 354 -19.30 -24.41 -0.76
CA LEU A 354 -18.14 -23.83 -1.45
C LEU A 354 -17.75 -22.52 -0.76
N VAL A 355 -16.48 -22.40 -0.37
CA VAL A 355 -15.92 -21.21 0.28
C VAL A 355 -14.85 -20.58 -0.60
N PHE A 356 -15.06 -19.33 -0.99
CA PHE A 356 -14.03 -18.54 -1.66
C PHE A 356 -13.27 -17.67 -0.67
N ASP A 357 -11.96 -17.94 -0.58
CA ASP A 357 -11.04 -17.03 0.08
C ASP A 357 -10.62 -15.92 -0.89
N GLU A 358 -11.29 -14.78 -0.74
CA GLU A 358 -11.01 -13.57 -1.50
C GLU A 358 -10.27 -12.51 -0.66
N VAL A 359 -9.64 -12.93 0.45
CA VAL A 359 -8.86 -12.03 1.32
C VAL A 359 -7.83 -11.24 0.54
N GLN A 360 -7.18 -11.87 -0.45
CA GLN A 360 -6.13 -11.25 -1.25
C GLN A 360 -6.56 -10.86 -2.67
N CYS A 361 -7.38 -11.69 -3.33
CA CYS A 361 -7.75 -11.49 -4.73
C CYS A 361 -9.06 -10.68 -4.91
N GLY A 362 -9.83 -10.45 -3.85
CA GLY A 362 -11.03 -9.62 -3.91
C GLY A 362 -10.73 -8.12 -3.92
N LEU A 363 -11.80 -7.33 -3.78
CA LEU A 363 -11.79 -5.87 -3.67
C LEU A 363 -10.96 -5.19 -4.76
N GLY A 364 -11.24 -5.52 -6.02
CA GLY A 364 -10.65 -4.85 -7.16
C GLY A 364 -9.28 -5.36 -7.59
N ARG A 365 -8.61 -6.22 -6.79
CA ARG A 365 -7.23 -6.66 -7.07
C ARG A 365 -7.07 -7.29 -8.47
N THR A 366 -8.05 -8.04 -8.92
CA THR A 366 -8.08 -8.71 -10.22
C THR A 366 -8.63 -7.84 -11.36
N GLY A 367 -9.03 -6.60 -11.08
CA GLY A 367 -9.78 -5.74 -12.02
C GLY A 367 -11.29 -5.96 -11.99
N LEU A 368 -11.78 -6.84 -11.12
CA LEU A 368 -13.19 -7.01 -10.77
C LEU A 368 -13.36 -6.76 -9.28
N LEU A 369 -14.58 -6.39 -8.85
CA LEU A 369 -14.83 -6.17 -7.43
C LEU A 369 -14.56 -7.45 -6.64
N TRP A 370 -15.04 -8.58 -7.15
CA TRP A 370 -14.74 -9.91 -6.61
C TRP A 370 -14.15 -10.79 -7.71
N ALA A 371 -13.06 -11.49 -7.41
CA ALA A 371 -12.37 -12.35 -8.36
C ALA A 371 -13.27 -13.46 -8.92
N HIS A 372 -14.19 -14.00 -8.12
CA HIS A 372 -15.09 -15.06 -8.57
C HIS A 372 -16.02 -14.65 -9.72
N GLN A 373 -16.29 -13.35 -9.88
CA GLN A 373 -17.17 -12.83 -10.94
C GLN A 373 -16.65 -13.21 -12.34
N ALA A 374 -15.34 -13.38 -12.51
CA ALA A 374 -14.74 -13.81 -13.77
C ALA A 374 -15.20 -15.21 -14.23
N TYR A 375 -15.67 -16.05 -13.31
CA TYR A 375 -15.97 -17.46 -13.58
C TYR A 375 -17.46 -17.77 -13.68
N GLY A 376 -18.32 -16.83 -13.24
CA GLY A 376 -19.76 -17.05 -13.11
C GLY A 376 -20.12 -18.12 -12.07
N VAL A 377 -19.30 -18.28 -11.03
CA VAL A 377 -19.51 -19.24 -9.94
C VAL A 377 -19.81 -18.48 -8.66
N ILE A 378 -20.93 -18.81 -8.02
CA ILE A 378 -21.36 -18.21 -6.75
C ILE A 378 -20.96 -19.18 -5.62
N PRO A 379 -20.16 -18.75 -4.62
CA PRO A 379 -19.87 -19.55 -3.45
C PRO A 379 -21.02 -19.48 -2.43
N ASP A 380 -20.98 -20.32 -1.41
CA ASP A 380 -21.89 -20.25 -0.26
C ASP A 380 -21.37 -19.28 0.82
N ILE A 381 -20.04 -19.17 0.90
CA ILE A 381 -19.32 -18.31 1.83
C ILE A 381 -18.16 -17.64 1.09
N MET A 382 -17.91 -16.35 1.37
CA MET A 382 -16.73 -15.64 0.89
C MET A 382 -16.05 -14.89 2.04
N THR A 383 -14.74 -15.05 2.17
CA THR A 383 -13.95 -14.36 3.20
C THR A 383 -13.16 -13.20 2.60
N LEU A 384 -13.14 -12.07 3.31
CA LEU A 384 -12.51 -10.81 2.91
C LEU A 384 -11.65 -10.29 4.05
N ALA A 385 -10.57 -9.56 3.74
CA ALA A 385 -9.80 -8.76 4.71
C ALA A 385 -8.90 -7.78 3.94
N LYS A 386 -7.61 -7.69 4.30
CA LYS A 386 -6.54 -6.94 3.64
C LYS A 386 -7.00 -5.58 3.08
N PRO A 387 -7.36 -5.41 1.78
CA PRO A 387 -7.71 -4.09 1.28
C PRO A 387 -8.99 -3.49 1.86
N LEU A 388 -9.83 -4.27 2.54
CA LEU A 388 -11.17 -3.85 2.99
C LEU A 388 -11.18 -2.52 3.73
N ALA A 389 -10.24 -2.26 4.65
CA ALA A 389 -10.14 -0.98 5.35
C ALA A 389 -8.82 -0.22 5.07
N GLY A 390 -8.13 -0.53 3.98
CA GLY A 390 -6.98 0.26 3.51
C GLY A 390 -5.84 0.39 4.52
N GLY A 391 -5.55 -0.67 5.29
CA GLY A 391 -4.47 -0.71 6.27
C GLY A 391 -4.92 -0.91 7.72
N LEU A 392 -6.20 -0.67 8.05
CA LEU A 392 -6.73 -0.99 9.38
C LEU A 392 -7.18 -2.46 9.48
N PRO A 393 -7.06 -3.11 10.66
CA PRO A 393 -7.48 -4.50 10.84
C PRO A 393 -9.00 -4.67 10.69
N ILE A 394 -9.40 -5.42 9.67
CA ILE A 394 -10.78 -5.88 9.48
C ILE A 394 -10.76 -7.16 8.64
N GLY A 395 -11.70 -8.05 8.92
CA GLY A 395 -12.09 -9.14 8.05
C GLY A 395 -13.62 -9.18 7.91
N ALA A 396 -14.12 -9.93 6.94
CA ALA A 396 -15.54 -10.17 6.80
C ALA A 396 -15.80 -11.57 6.25
N VAL A 397 -16.93 -12.15 6.65
CA VAL A 397 -17.48 -13.40 6.13
C VAL A 397 -18.84 -13.08 5.54
N LEU A 398 -18.93 -13.13 4.23
CA LEU A 398 -20.15 -12.93 3.46
C LEU A 398 -20.78 -14.31 3.23
N VAL A 399 -22.05 -14.46 3.57
CA VAL A 399 -22.74 -15.76 3.55
C VAL A 399 -24.12 -15.65 2.92
N THR A 400 -24.58 -16.75 2.33
CA THR A 400 -26.00 -16.90 1.96
C THR A 400 -26.89 -17.02 3.19
N GLU A 401 -28.18 -16.76 3.03
CA GLU A 401 -29.19 -16.89 4.09
C GLU A 401 -29.28 -18.36 4.58
N ALA A 402 -29.04 -19.32 3.69
CA ALA A 402 -28.99 -20.74 4.05
C ALA A 402 -27.93 -21.04 5.13
N VAL A 403 -26.76 -20.40 5.04
CA VAL A 403 -25.71 -20.51 6.07
C VAL A 403 -26.05 -19.62 7.27
N ALA A 404 -26.43 -18.37 7.04
CA ALA A 404 -26.69 -17.41 8.12
C ALA A 404 -27.76 -17.88 9.11
N SER A 405 -28.86 -18.45 8.61
CA SER A 405 -29.99 -18.94 9.42
C SER A 405 -29.65 -20.12 10.33
N THR A 406 -28.43 -20.66 10.26
CA THR A 406 -27.93 -21.72 11.14
C THR A 406 -27.07 -21.19 12.29
N ILE A 407 -26.71 -19.91 12.27
CA ILE A 407 -25.88 -19.28 13.29
C ILE A 407 -26.78 -18.50 14.25
N ALA A 408 -26.74 -18.86 15.53
CA ALA A 408 -27.52 -18.20 16.57
C ALA A 408 -26.66 -17.25 17.42
N ALA A 409 -27.33 -16.36 18.16
CA ALA A 409 -26.67 -15.53 19.15
C ALA A 409 -25.89 -16.39 20.15
N GLY A 410 -24.60 -16.10 20.33
CA GLY A 410 -23.69 -16.84 21.21
C GLY A 410 -22.82 -17.92 20.52
N ASP A 411 -23.14 -18.34 19.30
CA ASP A 411 -22.34 -19.35 18.57
C ASP A 411 -20.96 -18.81 18.14
N HIS A 412 -20.87 -17.51 17.89
CA HIS A 412 -19.65 -16.79 17.51
C HIS A 412 -19.72 -15.32 17.98
N GLY A 413 -18.56 -14.71 18.22
CA GLY A 413 -18.48 -13.29 18.56
C GLY A 413 -17.05 -12.78 18.50
N SER A 414 -16.90 -11.46 18.53
CA SER A 414 -15.61 -10.78 18.59
C SER A 414 -15.78 -9.42 19.24
N THR A 415 -14.80 -9.01 20.06
CA THR A 415 -14.82 -7.72 20.75
C THR A 415 -14.77 -6.59 19.73
N PHE A 416 -13.71 -6.53 18.91
CA PHE A 416 -13.40 -5.39 18.05
C PHE A 416 -14.02 -5.45 16.65
N ALA A 417 -14.45 -6.63 16.22
CA ALA A 417 -14.86 -6.82 14.84
C ALA A 417 -16.08 -5.97 14.47
N GLY A 418 -16.00 -5.30 13.32
CA GLY A 418 -17.05 -4.40 12.86
C GLY A 418 -17.15 -3.10 13.67
N GLY A 419 -16.09 -2.68 14.37
CA GLY A 419 -16.07 -1.39 15.06
C GLY A 419 -16.32 -0.20 14.13
N PRO A 420 -16.97 0.88 14.60
CA PRO A 420 -17.41 1.98 13.73
C PRO A 420 -16.26 2.69 13.02
N LEU A 421 -15.08 2.82 13.65
CA LEU A 421 -13.89 3.41 13.03
C LEU A 421 -13.42 2.63 11.81
N VAL A 422 -13.21 1.31 11.96
CA VAL A 422 -12.73 0.45 10.87
C VAL A 422 -13.79 0.28 9.79
N CYS A 423 -15.08 0.31 10.14
CA CYS A 423 -16.16 0.27 9.17
C CYS A 423 -16.25 1.54 8.33
N GLN A 424 -16.05 2.71 8.94
CA GLN A 424 -16.02 3.98 8.21
C GLN A 424 -14.81 4.05 7.26
N ALA A 425 -13.65 3.55 7.69
CA ALA A 425 -12.47 3.42 6.83
C ALA A 425 -12.77 2.51 5.62
N ALA A 426 -13.46 1.38 5.85
CA ALA A 426 -13.82 0.45 4.78
C ALA A 426 -14.83 1.01 3.79
N LEU A 427 -15.81 1.80 4.26
CA LEU A 427 -16.73 2.53 3.39
C LEU A 427 -15.98 3.47 2.44
N ALA A 428 -15.01 4.22 2.94
CA ALA A 428 -14.19 5.10 2.10
C ALA A 428 -13.37 4.32 1.05
N VAL A 429 -12.88 3.13 1.38
CA VAL A 429 -12.21 2.26 0.41
C VAL A 429 -13.18 1.77 -0.66
N LEU A 430 -14.34 1.25 -0.27
CA LEU A 430 -15.35 0.76 -1.21
C LEU A 430 -15.83 1.86 -2.15
N ASP A 431 -16.06 3.08 -1.66
CA ASP A 431 -16.45 4.23 -2.48
C ASP A 431 -15.42 4.55 -3.56
N ARG A 432 -14.13 4.47 -3.21
CA ARG A 432 -13.04 4.69 -4.17
C ARG A 432 -12.93 3.57 -5.19
N ILE A 433 -13.01 2.31 -4.76
CA ILE A 433 -12.88 1.14 -5.64
C ILE A 433 -14.07 0.99 -6.58
N GLN A 434 -15.28 1.31 -6.12
CA GLN A 434 -16.51 1.23 -6.92
C GLN A 434 -16.78 2.50 -7.75
N ALA A 435 -15.89 3.49 -7.73
CA ALA A 435 -16.02 4.67 -8.57
C ALA A 435 -16.03 4.26 -10.06
N PRO A 436 -16.89 4.88 -10.90
CA PRO A 436 -16.97 4.54 -12.32
C PRO A 436 -15.60 4.59 -13.01
N GLY A 437 -15.25 3.55 -13.79
CA GLY A 437 -13.98 3.46 -14.50
C GLY A 437 -12.80 2.98 -13.65
N PHE A 438 -12.93 2.88 -12.32
CA PHE A 438 -11.79 2.53 -11.46
C PHE A 438 -11.28 1.11 -11.72
N LEU A 439 -12.19 0.14 -11.76
CA LEU A 439 -11.84 -1.27 -11.95
C LEU A 439 -11.35 -1.57 -13.37
N GLU A 440 -11.91 -0.89 -14.37
CA GLU A 440 -11.46 -0.93 -15.76
C GLU A 440 -10.01 -0.45 -15.88
N HIS A 441 -9.66 0.64 -15.20
CA HIS A 441 -8.27 1.11 -15.14
C HIS A 441 -7.35 0.11 -14.43
N VAL A 442 -7.81 -0.57 -13.37
CA VAL A 442 -7.03 -1.62 -12.71
C VAL A 442 -6.77 -2.79 -13.66
N ALA A 443 -7.79 -3.24 -14.39
CA ALA A 443 -7.65 -4.30 -15.38
C ALA A 443 -6.66 -3.90 -16.50
N ALA A 444 -6.80 -2.69 -17.04
CA ALA A 444 -5.93 -2.15 -18.09
C ALA A 444 -4.46 -2.04 -17.63
N LYS A 445 -4.22 -1.45 -16.45
CA LYS A 445 -2.89 -1.36 -15.84
C LYS A 445 -2.27 -2.72 -15.57
N GLY A 446 -3.08 -3.70 -15.15
CA GLY A 446 -2.66 -5.08 -15.00
C GLY A 446 -2.16 -5.70 -16.32
N GLY A 447 -2.90 -5.49 -17.40
CA GLY A 447 -2.51 -5.89 -18.75
C GLY A 447 -1.20 -5.22 -19.18
N MET A 448 -1.10 -3.90 -19.01
CA MET A 448 0.09 -3.12 -19.30
C MET A 448 1.32 -3.63 -18.53
N LEU A 449 1.21 -3.85 -17.22
CA LEU A 449 2.29 -4.37 -16.38
C LEU A 449 2.82 -5.71 -16.91
N ARG A 450 1.93 -6.67 -17.19
CA ARG A 450 2.34 -7.97 -17.75
C ARG A 450 3.01 -7.83 -19.12
N SER A 451 2.49 -6.98 -20.00
CA SER A 451 3.09 -6.74 -21.32
C SER A 451 4.48 -6.13 -21.20
N ARG A 452 4.67 -5.13 -20.34
CA ARG A 452 5.96 -4.47 -20.11
C ARG A 452 6.99 -5.39 -19.48
N LEU A 453 6.59 -6.25 -18.55
CA LEU A 453 7.47 -7.30 -18.00
C LEU A 453 7.92 -8.27 -19.09
N ARG A 454 7.00 -8.74 -19.95
CA ARG A 454 7.35 -9.65 -21.06
C ARG A 454 8.33 -9.00 -22.03
N GLU A 455 8.12 -7.73 -22.36
CA GLU A 455 9.02 -6.96 -23.23
C GLU A 455 10.42 -6.82 -22.63
N LYS A 456 10.54 -6.48 -21.34
CA LYS A 456 11.81 -6.09 -20.73
C LYS A 456 12.62 -7.26 -20.16
N ILE A 457 11.95 -8.29 -19.63
CA ILE A 457 12.61 -9.40 -18.93
C ILE A 457 12.16 -10.78 -19.42
N GLY A 458 11.18 -10.86 -20.33
CA GLY A 458 10.60 -12.14 -20.76
C GLY A 458 11.56 -13.06 -21.51
N SER A 459 12.62 -12.52 -22.13
CA SER A 459 13.67 -13.30 -22.80
C SER A 459 14.85 -13.65 -21.88
N HIS A 460 14.80 -13.26 -20.60
CA HIS A 460 15.87 -13.58 -19.66
C HIS A 460 15.88 -15.08 -19.37
N PRO A 461 17.04 -15.79 -19.40
CA PRO A 461 17.09 -17.25 -19.31
C PRO A 461 16.42 -17.84 -18.06
N HIS A 462 16.50 -17.12 -16.94
CA HIS A 462 15.91 -17.56 -15.67
C HIS A 462 14.40 -17.30 -15.55
N VAL A 463 13.78 -16.55 -16.47
CA VAL A 463 12.33 -16.26 -16.42
C VAL A 463 11.55 -17.39 -17.10
N LYS A 464 10.76 -18.12 -16.32
CA LYS A 464 9.91 -19.22 -16.82
C LYS A 464 8.55 -18.72 -17.31
N GLU A 465 7.89 -17.89 -16.51
CA GLU A 465 6.53 -17.45 -16.80
C GLU A 465 6.22 -16.09 -16.18
N ILE A 466 5.46 -15.27 -16.90
CA ILE A 466 4.84 -14.05 -16.37
C ILE A 466 3.32 -14.21 -16.42
N ARG A 467 2.71 -14.34 -15.25
CA ARG A 467 1.28 -14.67 -15.05
C ARG A 467 0.57 -13.71 -14.10
N GLY A 468 -0.74 -13.88 -13.99
CA GLY A 468 -1.59 -13.14 -13.05
C GLY A 468 -2.71 -12.36 -13.75
N VAL A 469 -3.54 -11.72 -12.93
CA VAL A 469 -4.76 -11.03 -13.35
C VAL A 469 -4.90 -9.73 -12.56
N GLY A 470 -5.44 -8.69 -13.20
CA GLY A 470 -5.40 -7.33 -12.65
C GLY A 470 -4.00 -6.92 -12.19
N LEU A 471 -3.91 -6.34 -11.00
CA LEU A 471 -2.66 -5.93 -10.36
C LEU A 471 -2.18 -6.95 -9.30
N LEU A 472 -2.41 -8.24 -9.54
CA LEU A 472 -1.71 -9.33 -8.86
C LEU A 472 -0.93 -10.13 -9.90
N VAL A 473 0.38 -9.89 -9.98
CA VAL A 473 1.25 -10.41 -11.04
C VAL A 473 2.40 -11.20 -10.45
N GLY A 474 2.73 -12.32 -11.07
CA GLY A 474 3.84 -13.19 -10.72
C GLY A 474 4.85 -13.30 -11.87
N VAL A 475 6.13 -13.24 -11.55
CA VAL A 475 7.24 -13.62 -12.44
C VAL A 475 7.89 -14.86 -11.83
N GLU A 476 7.66 -16.01 -12.44
CA GLU A 476 8.27 -17.27 -12.02
C GLU A 476 9.67 -17.41 -12.58
N LEU A 477 10.58 -17.82 -11.71
CA LEU A 477 11.96 -18.08 -12.01
C LEU A 477 12.28 -19.57 -11.86
N ASP A 478 13.29 -20.03 -12.60
CA ASP A 478 13.90 -21.35 -12.41
C ASP A 478 14.88 -21.40 -11.22
N VAL A 479 15.24 -20.24 -10.68
CA VAL A 479 16.11 -20.02 -9.52
C VAL A 479 15.35 -19.32 -8.37
N PRO A 480 15.90 -19.28 -7.14
CA PRO A 480 15.32 -18.49 -6.06
C PRO A 480 15.18 -17.00 -6.40
N ALA A 481 14.06 -16.39 -6.02
CA ALA A 481 13.78 -14.97 -6.29
C ALA A 481 14.45 -14.02 -5.30
N ALA A 482 14.92 -14.52 -4.15
CA ALA A 482 15.45 -13.68 -3.06
C ALA A 482 16.56 -12.71 -3.49
N PRO A 483 17.59 -13.11 -4.28
CA PRO A 483 18.62 -12.18 -4.74
C PRO A 483 18.07 -11.01 -5.56
N LEU A 484 17.07 -11.26 -6.40
CA LEU A 484 16.40 -10.22 -7.19
C LEU A 484 15.55 -9.29 -6.33
N VAL A 485 14.86 -9.82 -5.32
CA VAL A 485 14.13 -9.00 -4.33
C VAL A 485 15.07 -8.10 -3.54
N GLU A 486 16.24 -8.61 -3.12
CA GLU A 486 17.26 -7.84 -2.43
C GLU A 486 17.88 -6.74 -3.33
N ALA A 487 18.17 -7.06 -4.59
CA ALA A 487 18.66 -6.10 -5.57
C ALA A 487 17.63 -4.99 -5.84
N ALA A 488 16.36 -5.35 -6.01
CA ALA A 488 15.26 -4.40 -6.19
C ALA A 488 15.10 -3.49 -4.97
N LEU A 489 15.17 -4.03 -3.75
CA LEU A 489 15.14 -3.25 -2.51
C LEU A 489 16.27 -2.22 -2.46
N LYS A 490 17.50 -2.63 -2.80
CA LYS A 490 18.66 -1.72 -2.89
C LYS A 490 18.44 -0.63 -3.94
N ALA A 491 17.76 -0.95 -5.04
CA ALA A 491 17.38 -0.01 -6.09
C ALA A 491 16.15 0.86 -5.76
N GLY A 492 15.53 0.71 -4.58
CA GLY A 492 14.36 1.51 -4.18
C GLY A 492 13.03 0.97 -4.69
N LEU A 493 12.92 -0.33 -4.97
CA LEU A 493 11.70 -1.00 -5.39
C LEU A 493 11.34 -2.11 -4.38
N LEU A 494 10.13 -2.06 -3.83
CA LEU A 494 9.63 -3.09 -2.90
C LEU A 494 8.79 -4.10 -3.67
N ILE A 495 9.22 -5.35 -3.65
CA ILE A 495 8.54 -6.50 -4.25
C ILE A 495 8.53 -7.68 -3.28
N LEU A 496 7.68 -8.67 -3.53
CA LEU A 496 7.51 -9.82 -2.66
C LEU A 496 8.04 -11.09 -3.31
N THR A 497 8.29 -12.11 -2.50
CA THR A 497 8.36 -13.48 -2.97
C THR A 497 6.99 -14.17 -2.84
N ALA A 498 6.79 -15.24 -3.61
CA ALA A 498 5.65 -16.15 -3.51
C ALA A 498 6.06 -17.58 -3.94
N GLY A 499 5.11 -18.52 -3.89
CA GLY A 499 5.35 -19.92 -4.23
C GLY A 499 6.34 -20.56 -3.25
N ASN A 500 7.30 -21.31 -3.79
CA ASN A 500 8.40 -21.91 -3.02
C ASN A 500 9.60 -20.96 -2.87
N GLY A 501 9.39 -19.65 -3.03
CA GLY A 501 10.44 -18.63 -3.00
C GLY A 501 11.08 -18.35 -4.36
N ASN A 502 10.57 -18.94 -5.44
CA ASN A 502 11.03 -18.76 -6.82
C ASN A 502 10.12 -17.86 -7.67
N VAL A 503 9.11 -17.22 -7.07
CA VAL A 503 8.22 -16.29 -7.78
C VAL A 503 8.40 -14.89 -7.21
N VAL A 504 8.71 -13.91 -8.06
CA VAL A 504 8.55 -12.48 -7.71
C VAL A 504 7.08 -12.13 -7.83
N ARG A 505 6.49 -11.63 -6.75
CA ARG A 505 5.09 -11.20 -6.69
C ARG A 505 5.00 -9.69 -6.61
N LEU A 506 4.17 -9.14 -7.49
CA LEU A 506 3.85 -7.72 -7.61
C LEU A 506 2.36 -7.53 -7.29
N ALA A 507 2.08 -6.72 -6.28
CA ALA A 507 0.75 -6.35 -5.84
C ALA A 507 0.70 -4.86 -5.45
N PRO A 508 0.97 -3.92 -6.38
CA PRO A 508 1.00 -2.49 -6.08
C PRO A 508 -0.36 -1.96 -5.59
N PRO A 509 -0.42 -0.74 -5.04
CA PRO A 509 -1.70 -0.06 -4.89
C PRO A 509 -2.48 -0.01 -6.22
N LEU A 510 -3.80 -0.11 -6.16
CA LEU A 510 -4.69 -0.04 -7.32
C LEU A 510 -4.65 1.33 -8.00
N THR A 511 -4.22 2.34 -7.25
CA THR A 511 -4.03 3.73 -7.70
C THR A 511 -2.73 3.96 -8.48
N ILE A 512 -1.83 2.97 -8.55
CA ILE A 512 -0.51 3.12 -9.21
C ILE A 512 -0.62 3.68 -10.62
N SER A 513 0.19 4.68 -10.95
CA SER A 513 0.18 5.31 -12.28
C SER A 513 0.93 4.48 -13.32
N GLU A 514 0.67 4.75 -14.60
CA GLU A 514 1.42 4.13 -15.70
C GLU A 514 2.91 4.47 -15.64
N ALA A 515 3.25 5.70 -15.23
CA ALA A 515 4.63 6.15 -15.06
C ALA A 515 5.35 5.35 -13.97
N GLU A 516 4.70 5.16 -12.82
CA GLU A 516 5.23 4.33 -11.72
C GLU A 516 5.36 2.86 -12.13
N LEU A 517 4.41 2.30 -12.88
CA LEU A 517 4.53 0.94 -13.41
C LEU A 517 5.74 0.78 -14.34
N ASN A 518 5.95 1.74 -15.24
CA ASN A 518 7.10 1.73 -16.13
C ASN A 518 8.41 1.84 -15.35
N GLN A 519 8.49 2.75 -14.39
CA GLN A 519 9.63 2.90 -13.48
C GLN A 519 9.93 1.58 -12.75
N ALA A 520 8.91 0.92 -12.20
CA ALA A 520 9.08 -0.35 -11.49
C ALA A 520 9.64 -1.45 -12.41
N VAL A 521 9.11 -1.58 -13.63
CA VAL A 521 9.59 -2.57 -14.60
C VAL A 521 11.02 -2.27 -15.02
N ASP A 522 11.38 -1.01 -15.26
CA ASP A 522 12.74 -0.63 -15.65
C ASP A 522 13.74 -0.87 -14.50
N ILE A 523 13.38 -0.60 -13.25
CA ILE A 523 14.19 -0.96 -12.07
C ILE A 523 14.37 -2.48 -11.99
N LEU A 524 13.28 -3.25 -12.09
CA LEU A 524 13.34 -4.71 -12.00
C LEU A 524 14.23 -5.30 -13.10
N ALA A 525 14.09 -4.81 -14.34
CA ALA A 525 14.93 -5.20 -15.47
C ALA A 525 16.42 -4.92 -15.21
N GLY A 526 16.72 -3.74 -14.65
CA GLY A 526 18.07 -3.37 -14.24
C GLY A 526 18.65 -4.29 -13.16
N CYS A 527 17.82 -4.91 -12.33
CA CYS A 527 18.24 -5.83 -11.27
C CYS A 527 18.40 -7.29 -11.72
N MET A 528 17.99 -7.67 -12.93
CA MET A 528 18.02 -9.07 -13.39
C MET A 528 19.42 -9.73 -13.34
N HIS A 529 20.49 -8.91 -13.42
CA HIS A 529 21.88 -9.37 -13.28
C HIS A 529 22.17 -10.06 -11.94
N SER A 530 21.35 -9.84 -10.90
CA SER A 530 21.52 -10.49 -9.59
C SER A 530 21.10 -11.96 -9.57
N LEU A 531 20.53 -12.48 -10.66
CA LEU A 531 20.16 -13.89 -10.81
C LEU A 531 21.30 -14.75 -11.38
N SER A 532 22.40 -14.12 -11.83
CA SER A 532 23.56 -14.77 -12.43
C SER A 532 24.60 -15.24 -11.41
#